data_AF-A0A1F3VWI4-F1
#
_entry.id   AF-A0A1F3VWI4-F1
#
_cell.length_a   1.000
_cell.length_b   1.000
_cell.length_c   1.000
_cell.angle_alpha   90.00
_cell.angle_beta   90.00
_cell.angle_gamma   90.00
#
_symmetry.space_group_name_H-M   'P 1'
#
loop_
_entity.id
_entity.type
_entity.pdbx_description
1 polymer ?
#
loop_
_entity_poly.entity_id
_entity_poly.type
_entity_poly.pdbx_seq_one_letter_code
_entity_poly.pdbx_strand_id
1 'polypeptide(L)'
;MVEEVKERTNRKPEILIADAGYGTKMNYRYLKKQAIAGFIPYNTYEQERILRNKGLYEPPKHPDREYEKHKFRQRLRLSSEEGKLMMKQRREDVEPVFGNLKRNMGFRRFNLRGKRKCELELGLFSLAHNLKKIKNWVKKLTTWDDGRQKVQVLGAILGYLPA
;
A
#
# COMPACT_ATOMS: atom_id res chain seq x y z
N MET A 1 -9.69 1.13 10.75
CA MET A 1 -8.69 0.16 10.25
C MET A 1 -8.37 -0.92 11.28
N VAL A 2 -7.68 -0.65 12.39
CA VAL A 2 -7.36 -1.71 13.38
C VAL A 2 -8.64 -2.31 14.00
N GLU A 3 -9.60 -1.46 14.38
CA GLU A 3 -10.89 -1.88 14.95
C GLU A 3 -11.71 -2.67 13.94
N GLU A 4 -11.81 -2.18 12.71
CA GLU A 4 -12.51 -2.87 11.61
C GLU A 4 -11.90 -4.25 11.29
N VAL A 5 -10.56 -4.38 11.32
CA VAL A 5 -9.90 -5.68 11.17
C VAL A 5 -10.27 -6.60 12.32
N LYS A 6 -10.30 -6.09 13.56
CA LYS A 6 -10.72 -6.85 14.73
C LYS A 6 -12.18 -7.30 14.63
N GLU A 7 -13.08 -6.43 14.18
CA GLU A 7 -14.50 -6.77 14.01
C GLU A 7 -14.70 -7.85 12.94
N ARG A 8 -14.00 -7.78 11.81
CA ARG A 8 -14.17 -8.73 10.70
C ARG A 8 -13.47 -10.06 10.91
N THR A 9 -12.30 -10.06 11.54
CA THR A 9 -11.45 -11.26 11.65
C THR A 9 -11.45 -11.86 13.06
N ASN A 10 -12.07 -11.17 14.02
CA ASN A 10 -12.00 -11.46 15.46
C ASN A 10 -10.57 -11.56 16.02
N ARG A 11 -9.58 -11.05 15.27
CA ARG A 11 -8.15 -11.09 15.61
C ARG A 11 -7.56 -9.68 15.53
N LYS A 12 -6.61 -9.40 16.40
CA LYS A 12 -5.84 -8.16 16.37
C LYS A 12 -4.62 -8.33 15.45
N PRO A 13 -4.32 -7.36 14.56
CA PRO A 13 -3.11 -7.43 13.76
C PRO A 13 -1.89 -7.21 14.66
N GLU A 14 -0.88 -8.07 14.53
CA GLU A 14 0.40 -7.93 15.26
C GLU A 14 1.26 -6.81 14.67
N ILE A 15 1.21 -6.67 13.34
CA ILE A 15 1.97 -5.70 12.57
C ILE A 15 1.01 -4.79 11.80
N LEU A 16 1.30 -3.49 11.79
CA LEU A 16 0.57 -2.49 11.01
C LEU A 16 1.54 -1.66 10.18
N ILE A 17 1.27 -1.55 8.89
CA ILE A 17 2.06 -0.74 7.95
C ILE A 17 1.14 0.35 7.39
N ALA A 18 1.57 1.62 7.46
CA ALA A 18 0.75 2.73 6.97
C ALA A 18 1.60 3.88 6.40
N ASP A 19 0.94 4.84 5.74
CA ASP A 19 1.57 6.05 5.23
C ASP A 19 1.91 7.07 6.33
N ALA A 20 2.64 8.12 5.94
CA ALA A 20 3.05 9.16 6.87
C ALA A 20 1.86 9.94 7.46
N GLY A 21 0.72 9.98 6.76
CA GLY A 21 -0.51 10.64 7.20
C GLY A 21 -1.11 10.00 8.46
N TYR A 22 -0.84 8.72 8.70
CA TYR A 22 -1.21 8.04 9.96
C TYR A 22 -0.19 8.26 11.10
N GLY A 23 0.92 8.95 10.85
CA GLY A 23 2.04 9.13 11.77
C GLY A 23 1.83 10.18 12.86
N THR A 24 0.67 10.19 13.51
CA THR A 24 0.31 11.17 14.57
C THR A 24 0.63 10.64 15.97
N LYS A 25 0.82 11.54 16.95
CA LYS A 25 1.04 11.18 18.36
C LYS A 25 -0.05 10.24 18.90
N MET A 26 -1.32 10.56 18.62
CA MET A 26 -2.46 9.77 19.07
C MET A 26 -2.44 8.35 18.52
N ASN A 27 -2.11 8.18 17.24
CA ASN A 27 -2.03 6.87 16.61
C ASN A 27 -0.88 6.04 17.19
N TYR A 28 0.29 6.64 17.43
CA TYR A 28 1.38 5.92 18.08
C TYR A 28 1.06 5.49 19.51
N ARG A 29 0.36 6.34 20.26
CA ARG A 29 -0.12 6.01 21.62
C ARG A 29 -1.13 4.86 21.58
N TYR A 30 -2.05 4.89 20.63
CA TYR A 30 -3.02 3.81 20.40
C TYR A 30 -2.34 2.48 20.09
N LEU A 31 -1.41 2.46 19.12
CA LEU A 31 -0.67 1.24 18.75
C LEU A 31 0.17 0.70 19.90
N LYS A 32 0.76 1.58 20.71
CA LYS A 32 1.49 1.17 21.91
C LYS A 32 0.56 0.51 22.94
N LYS A 33 -0.64 1.06 23.18
CA LYS A 33 -1.64 0.49 24.10
C LYS A 33 -2.15 -0.87 23.64
N GLN A 34 -2.35 -1.04 22.34
CA GLN A 34 -2.82 -2.30 21.75
C GLN A 34 -1.71 -3.33 21.55
N ALA A 35 -0.46 -3.01 21.91
CA ALA A 35 0.74 -3.82 21.69
C ALA A 35 0.95 -4.22 20.22
N ILE A 36 0.67 -3.30 19.29
CA ILE A 36 0.80 -3.51 17.84
C ILE A 36 2.11 -2.90 17.34
N ALA A 37 2.87 -3.66 16.57
CA ALA A 37 4.07 -3.19 15.89
C ALA A 37 3.70 -2.35 14.66
N GLY A 38 3.54 -1.04 14.88
CA GLY A 38 3.36 -0.08 13.79
C GLY A 38 4.69 0.31 13.12
N PHE A 39 4.80 0.08 11.82
CA PHE A 39 5.79 0.65 10.90
C PHE A 39 5.12 1.80 10.14
N ILE A 40 5.18 3.00 10.73
CA ILE A 40 4.50 4.17 10.20
C ILE A 40 5.49 5.34 10.26
N PRO A 41 5.89 5.92 9.11
CA PRO A 41 6.69 7.14 9.12
C PRO A 41 5.87 8.29 9.70
N TYR A 42 6.53 9.25 10.33
CA TYR A 42 5.90 10.52 10.70
C TYR A 42 6.03 11.52 9.55
N ASN A 43 5.20 12.56 9.54
CA ASN A 43 5.13 13.54 8.44
C ASN A 43 6.49 14.14 8.05
N THR A 44 7.35 14.46 9.02
CA THR A 44 8.66 15.05 8.78
C THR A 44 9.79 14.02 8.61
N TYR A 45 9.48 12.72 8.53
CA TYR A 45 10.48 11.64 8.57
C TYR A 45 11.55 11.76 7.49
N GLU A 46 11.15 11.99 6.24
CA GLU A 46 12.08 12.08 5.11
C GLU A 46 12.98 13.32 5.22
N GLN A 47 12.40 14.47 5.57
CA GLN A 47 13.15 15.72 5.77
C GLN A 47 14.17 15.57 6.90
N GLU A 48 13.74 15.06 8.06
CA GLU A 48 14.63 14.84 9.20
C GLU A 48 15.71 13.79 8.89
N ARG A 49 15.38 12.74 8.14
CA ARG A 49 16.38 11.74 7.72
C ARG A 49 17.45 12.38 6.85
N ILE A 50 17.07 13.21 5.87
CA ILE A 50 18.02 13.93 5.01
C ILE A 50 18.88 14.89 5.85
N LEU A 51 18.28 15.68 6.73
CA LEU A 51 19.02 16.61 7.59
C LEU A 51 20.01 15.87 8.51
N ARG A 52 19.60 14.75 9.10
CA ARG A 52 20.47 13.92 9.95
C ARG A 52 21.63 13.33 9.17
N ASN A 53 21.38 12.81 7.97
CA ASN A 53 22.43 12.27 7.11
C ASN A 53 23.45 13.35 6.69
N LYS A 54 23.02 14.60 6.58
CA LYS A 54 23.90 15.75 6.31
C LYS A 54 24.55 16.35 7.57
N GLY A 55 24.21 15.86 8.77
CA GLY A 55 24.67 16.44 10.04
C GLY A 55 24.02 17.77 10.41
N LEU A 56 22.96 18.19 9.71
CA LEU A 56 22.30 19.50 9.84
C LEU A 56 20.97 19.43 10.60
N TYR A 57 20.72 18.34 11.34
CA TYR A 57 19.46 18.19 12.05
C TYR A 57 19.48 18.95 13.37
N GLU A 58 18.54 19.89 13.51
CA GLU A 58 18.29 20.58 14.77
C GLU A 58 16.99 20.06 15.40
N PRO A 59 17.00 19.71 16.70
CA PRO A 59 15.77 19.38 17.41
C PRO A 59 14.87 20.62 17.53
N PRO A 60 13.53 20.43 17.56
CA PRO A 60 12.61 21.54 17.73
C PRO A 60 12.82 22.25 19.07
N LYS A 61 12.70 23.59 19.07
CA LYS A 61 12.91 24.44 20.26
C LYS A 61 12.04 24.04 21.45
N HIS A 62 10.79 23.64 21.20
CA HIS A 62 9.85 23.15 22.21
C HIS A 62 9.38 21.74 21.84
N PRO A 63 10.13 20.69 22.24
CA PRO A 63 9.80 19.33 21.87
C PRO A 63 8.66 18.77 22.71
N ASP A 64 7.64 18.21 22.06
CA ASP A 64 6.74 17.27 22.71
C ASP A 64 7.52 15.98 23.01
N ARG A 65 7.86 15.79 24.30
CA ARG A 65 8.66 14.65 24.78
C ARG A 65 8.04 13.30 24.42
N GLU A 66 6.71 13.18 24.43
CA GLU A 66 6.04 11.92 24.10
C GLU A 66 6.15 11.64 22.59
N TYR A 67 5.88 12.66 21.78
CA TYR A 67 5.94 12.52 20.32
C TYR A 67 7.36 12.25 19.83
N GLU A 68 8.38 12.94 20.37
CA GLU A 68 9.78 12.71 20.00
C GLU A 68 10.27 11.30 20.37
N LYS A 69 9.80 10.73 21.50
CA LYS A 69 10.04 9.31 21.83
C LYS A 69 9.44 8.37 20.78
N HIS A 70 8.23 8.67 20.31
CA HIS A 70 7.59 7.90 19.24
C HIS A 70 8.35 8.02 17.92
N LYS A 71 8.78 9.22 17.53
CA LYS A 71 9.58 9.45 16.31
C LYS A 71 10.91 8.72 16.37
N PHE A 72 11.59 8.73 17.51
CA PHE A 72 12.81 7.95 17.71
C PHE A 72 12.57 6.45 17.52
N ARG A 73 11.51 5.90 18.13
CA ARG A 73 11.16 4.48 17.97
C ARG A 73 10.82 4.12 16.53
N GLN A 74 10.07 4.97 15.83
CA GLN A 74 9.75 4.75 14.42
C GLN A 74 10.99 4.81 13.54
N ARG A 75 11.94 5.73 13.81
CA ARG A 75 13.22 5.75 13.10
C ARG A 75 13.97 4.44 13.22
N LEU A 76 14.11 3.90 14.43
CA LEU A 76 14.77 2.61 14.65
C LEU A 76 14.06 1.49 13.88
N ARG A 77 12.74 1.39 14.00
CA ARG A 77 11.94 0.38 13.28
C ARG A 77 12.07 0.49 11.77
N LEU A 78 11.93 1.69 11.21
CA LEU A 78 11.99 1.92 9.76
C LEU A 78 13.41 1.77 9.19
N SER A 79 14.43 1.94 10.03
CA SER A 79 15.83 1.73 9.65
C SER A 79 16.26 0.25 9.66
N SER A 80 15.53 -0.60 10.40
CA SER A 80 15.77 -2.04 10.44
C SER A 80 15.54 -2.70 9.07
N GLU A 81 16.15 -3.87 8.85
CA GLU A 81 15.94 -4.64 7.62
C GLU A 81 14.47 -5.03 7.43
N GLU A 82 13.82 -5.50 8.50
CA GLU A 82 12.39 -5.80 8.50
C GLU A 82 11.55 -4.58 8.09
N GLY A 83 11.82 -3.41 8.69
CA GLY A 83 11.11 -2.18 8.35
C GLY A 83 11.30 -1.74 6.89
N LYS A 84 12.50 -1.93 6.33
CA LYS A 84 12.78 -1.67 4.91
C LYS A 84 12.02 -2.62 4.00
N LEU A 85 11.98 -3.91 4.32
CA LEU A 85 11.24 -4.92 3.57
C LEU A 85 9.73 -4.63 3.57
N MET A 86 9.16 -4.34 4.75
CA MET A 86 7.75 -3.99 4.92
C MET A 86 7.38 -2.73 4.13
N MET A 87 8.25 -1.71 4.12
CA MET A 87 8.04 -0.49 3.33
C MET A 87 8.19 -0.71 1.83
N LYS A 88 9.05 -1.64 1.40
CA LYS A 88 9.18 -2.03 -0.01
C LYS A 88 7.91 -2.73 -0.50
N GLN A 89 7.42 -3.72 0.25
CA GLN A 89 6.15 -4.41 -0.05
C GLN A 89 4.98 -3.43 -0.16
N ARG A 90 4.90 -2.47 0.77
CA ARG A 90 3.86 -1.42 0.75
C ARG A 90 3.85 -0.57 -0.53
N ARG A 91 5.02 -0.32 -1.13
CA ARG A 91 5.13 0.41 -2.41
C ARG A 91 4.69 -0.44 -3.61
N GLU A 92 4.71 -1.75 -3.49
CA GLU A 92 4.40 -2.68 -4.58
C GLU A 92 2.89 -3.00 -4.66
N ASP A 93 2.16 -2.92 -3.54
CA ASP A 93 0.75 -3.32 -3.49
C ASP A 93 -0.20 -2.32 -4.17
N VAL A 94 -0.57 -1.24 -3.46
CA VAL A 94 -1.71 -0.39 -3.85
C VAL A 94 -1.28 0.82 -4.67
N GLU A 95 -0.08 1.33 -4.42
CA GLU A 95 0.44 2.54 -5.05
C GLU A 95 0.61 2.41 -6.57
N PRO A 96 1.09 1.27 -7.12
CA PRO A 96 1.22 1.10 -8.56
C PRO A 96 -0.14 1.01 -9.25
N VAL A 97 -1.15 0.44 -8.59
CA VAL A 97 -2.52 0.34 -9.11
C VAL A 97 -3.12 1.74 -9.23
N PHE A 98 -3.06 2.56 -8.18
CA PHE A 98 -3.53 3.94 -8.21
C PHE A 98 -2.71 4.80 -9.19
N GLY A 99 -1.40 4.62 -9.25
CA GLY A 99 -0.53 5.28 -10.21
C GLY A 99 -0.94 4.98 -11.64
N ASN A 100 -1.19 3.70 -11.96
CA ASN A 100 -1.62 3.25 -13.29
C ASN A 100 -3.01 3.78 -13.65
N LEU A 101 -3.98 3.67 -12.74
CA LEU A 101 -5.33 4.24 -12.91
C LEU A 101 -5.27 5.73 -13.25
N LYS A 102 -4.47 6.48 -12.49
CA LYS A 102 -4.35 7.92 -12.64
C LYS A 102 -3.55 8.33 -13.88
N ARG A 103 -2.36 7.75 -14.10
CA ARG A 103 -1.40 8.16 -15.16
C ARG A 103 -1.70 7.52 -16.51
N ASN A 104 -1.93 6.21 -16.53
CA ASN A 104 -2.06 5.47 -17.79
C ASN A 104 -3.51 5.27 -18.22
N MET A 105 -4.47 5.28 -17.28
CA MET A 105 -5.90 5.16 -17.59
C MET A 105 -6.64 6.51 -17.48
N GLY A 106 -5.93 7.59 -17.13
CA GLY A 106 -6.50 8.95 -17.09
C GLY A 106 -7.54 9.20 -15.99
N PHE A 107 -7.72 8.28 -15.05
CA PHE A 107 -8.73 8.40 -14.00
C PHE A 107 -8.28 9.37 -12.90
N ARG A 108 -8.57 10.66 -13.10
CA ARG A 108 -8.19 11.76 -12.19
C ARG A 108 -9.34 12.30 -11.36
N ARG A 109 -10.56 12.17 -11.87
CA ARG A 109 -11.80 12.67 -11.26
C ARG A 109 -12.92 11.68 -11.55
N PHE A 110 -13.87 11.60 -10.63
CA PHE A 110 -15.15 10.97 -10.89
C PHE A 110 -15.99 11.88 -11.80
N ASN A 111 -16.72 11.30 -12.75
CA ASN A 111 -17.62 12.07 -13.60
C ASN A 111 -19.03 12.16 -12.98
N LEU A 112 -19.42 11.11 -12.24
CA LEU A 112 -20.67 11.05 -11.50
C LEU A 112 -20.51 11.59 -10.07
N ARG A 113 -21.65 11.96 -9.46
CA ARG A 113 -21.75 12.40 -8.07
C ARG A 113 -22.63 11.45 -7.27
N GLY A 114 -22.28 11.27 -6.00
CA GLY A 114 -22.98 10.39 -5.06
C GLY A 114 -22.28 9.03 -4.92
N LYS A 115 -22.15 8.56 -3.66
CA LYS A 115 -21.33 7.40 -3.27
C LYS A 115 -21.54 6.18 -4.18
N ARG A 116 -22.78 5.75 -4.35
CA ARG A 116 -23.14 4.58 -5.17
C ARG A 116 -22.71 4.70 -6.63
N LYS A 117 -22.81 5.89 -7.22
CA LYS A 117 -22.41 6.12 -8.62
C LYS A 117 -20.89 6.17 -8.77
N CYS A 118 -20.20 6.80 -7.84
CA CYS A 118 -18.74 6.80 -7.80
C CYS A 118 -18.18 5.39 -7.60
N GLU A 119 -18.81 4.56 -6.77
CA GLU A 119 -18.42 3.16 -6.58
C GLU A 119 -18.53 2.35 -7.89
N LEU A 120 -19.58 2.58 -8.69
CA LEU A 120 -19.72 1.95 -10.01
C LEU A 120 -18.61 2.38 -10.98
N GLU A 121 -18.29 3.67 -11.05
CA GLU A 121 -17.17 4.15 -11.89
C GLU A 121 -15.85 3.50 -11.47
N LEU A 122 -15.56 3.51 -10.17
CA LEU A 122 -14.34 2.89 -9.64
C LEU A 122 -14.31 1.38 -9.96
N GLY A 123 -15.45 0.70 -9.87
CA GLY A 123 -15.60 -0.70 -10.22
C GLY A 123 -15.28 -0.98 -11.68
N LEU A 124 -15.82 -0.18 -12.62
CA LEU A 124 -15.53 -0.30 -14.05
C LEU A 124 -14.05 -0.08 -14.36
N PHE A 125 -13.43 0.95 -13.76
CA PHE A 125 -12.00 1.19 -13.90
C PHE A 125 -11.16 0.04 -13.33
N SER A 126 -11.57 -0.53 -12.21
CA SER A 126 -10.90 -1.68 -11.58
C SER A 126 -10.98 -2.93 -12.46
N LEU A 127 -12.15 -3.19 -13.07
CA LEU A 127 -12.34 -4.28 -14.05
C LEU A 127 -11.43 -4.10 -15.26
N ALA A 128 -11.43 -2.92 -15.88
CA ALA A 128 -10.58 -2.61 -17.02
C ALA A 128 -9.08 -2.76 -16.68
N HIS A 129 -8.66 -2.32 -15.49
CA HIS A 129 -7.29 -2.51 -15.00
C HIS A 129 -6.93 -4.00 -14.89
N ASN A 130 -7.80 -4.81 -14.27
CA ASN A 130 -7.59 -6.24 -14.08
C ASN A 130 -7.51 -6.98 -15.43
N LEU A 131 -8.42 -6.68 -16.36
CA LEU A 131 -8.40 -7.24 -17.72
C LEU A 131 -7.08 -6.92 -18.44
N LYS A 132 -6.54 -5.70 -18.30
CA LYS A 132 -5.24 -5.33 -18.86
C LYS A 132 -4.09 -6.14 -18.26
N LYS A 133 -4.11 -6.44 -16.96
CA LYS A 133 -3.11 -7.31 -16.33
C LYS A 133 -3.21 -8.75 -16.85
N ILE A 134 -4.44 -9.29 -16.94
CA ILE A 134 -4.68 -10.64 -17.47
C ILE A 134 -4.16 -10.74 -18.89
N LYS A 135 -4.50 -9.79 -19.78
CA LYS A 135 -3.99 -9.73 -21.16
C LYS A 135 -2.47 -9.79 -21.21
N ASN A 136 -1.78 -9.00 -20.39
CA ASN A 136 -0.32 -8.98 -20.37
C ASN A 136 0.29 -10.28 -19.83
N TRP A 137 -0.36 -10.89 -18.85
CA TRP A 137 0.06 -12.18 -18.29
C TRP A 137 -0.10 -13.31 -19.33
N VAL A 138 -1.26 -13.38 -19.99
CA VAL A 138 -1.51 -14.32 -21.10
C VAL A 138 -0.49 -14.12 -22.22
N LYS A 139 -0.24 -12.86 -22.63
CA LYS A 139 0.77 -12.55 -23.67
C LYS A 139 2.16 -13.08 -23.31
N LYS A 140 2.59 -12.93 -22.05
CA LYS A 140 3.89 -13.47 -21.58
C LYS A 140 3.93 -14.98 -21.62
N LEU A 141 2.82 -15.67 -21.36
CA LEU A 141 2.78 -17.13 -21.42
C LEU A 141 2.85 -17.65 -22.87
N THR A 142 2.31 -16.89 -23.83
CA THR A 142 2.27 -17.26 -25.25
C THR A 142 3.56 -16.97 -26.03
N THR A 143 4.49 -16.14 -25.52
CA THR A 143 5.71 -15.76 -26.26
C THR A 143 6.89 -16.74 -26.10
N TRP A 144 6.78 -17.77 -25.28
CA TRP A 144 7.85 -18.75 -25.02
C TRP A 144 7.66 -20.09 -25.74
N ASP A 145 6.66 -20.20 -26.63
CA ASP A 145 6.35 -21.42 -27.38
C ASP A 145 5.37 -21.12 -28.54
N ASP A 146 4.99 -22.12 -29.36
CA ASP A 146 4.12 -22.02 -30.58
C ASP A 146 2.70 -21.43 -30.41
N GLY A 147 2.39 -20.81 -29.27
CA GLY A 147 1.19 -20.02 -28.98
C GLY A 147 -0.11 -20.82 -28.85
N ARG A 148 -0.28 -21.92 -29.60
CA ARG A 148 -1.52 -22.70 -29.71
C ARG A 148 -1.75 -23.66 -28.55
N GLN A 149 -0.74 -24.46 -28.17
CA GLN A 149 -0.88 -25.44 -27.08
C GLN A 149 -1.13 -24.79 -25.71
N LYS A 150 -0.41 -23.71 -25.38
CA LYS A 150 -0.63 -23.00 -24.11
C LYS A 150 -1.95 -22.26 -24.05
N VAL A 151 -2.52 -21.78 -25.16
CA VAL A 151 -3.86 -21.15 -25.16
C VAL A 151 -4.93 -22.18 -24.80
N GLN A 152 -4.82 -23.42 -25.28
CA GLN A 152 -5.72 -24.51 -24.87
C GLN A 152 -5.56 -24.88 -23.40
N VAL A 153 -4.32 -24.97 -22.91
CA VAL A 153 -4.02 -25.24 -21.48
C VAL A 153 -4.49 -24.08 -20.58
N LEU A 154 -4.30 -22.82 -20.99
CA LEU A 154 -4.84 -21.64 -20.31
C LEU A 154 -6.37 -21.61 -20.32
N GLY A 155 -6.98 -21.99 -21.46
CA GLY A 155 -8.42 -22.19 -21.56
C GLY A 155 -8.89 -23.15 -20.48
N ALA A 156 -8.28 -24.33 -20.40
CA ALA A 156 -8.59 -25.31 -19.36
C ALA A 156 -8.35 -24.79 -17.92
N ILE A 157 -7.22 -24.12 -17.64
CA ILE A 157 -6.91 -23.54 -16.31
C ILE A 157 -7.90 -22.44 -15.92
N LEU A 158 -8.34 -21.62 -16.88
CA LEU A 158 -9.30 -20.55 -16.68
C LEU A 158 -10.76 -21.03 -16.74
N GLY A 159 -10.99 -22.35 -16.86
CA GLY A 159 -12.32 -22.96 -16.88
C GLY A 159 -13.07 -22.83 -18.21
N TYR A 160 -12.38 -22.47 -19.29
CA TYR A 160 -12.88 -22.52 -20.65
C TYR A 160 -12.91 -23.99 -21.12
N LEU A 161 -14.08 -24.60 -21.13
CA LEU A 161 -14.31 -25.88 -21.81
C LEU A 161 -14.42 -25.58 -23.31
N PRO A 162 -13.52 -26.10 -24.16
CA PRO A 162 -13.75 -26.07 -25.59
C PRO A 162 -15.03 -26.85 -25.90
N ALA A 163 -15.90 -26.25 -26.72
CA ALA A 163 -17.06 -26.94 -27.29
C ALA A 163 -16.60 -28.00 -28.29
#